data_AF-A0A941CCV2-F1
#
_entry.id   AF-A0A941CCV2-F1
#
_cell.length_a   1.000
_cell.length_b   1.000
_cell.length_c   1.000
_cell.angle_alpha   90.00
_cell.angle_beta   90.00
_cell.angle_gamma   90.00
#
_symmetry.space_group_name_H-M   'P 1'
#
loop_
_entity.id
_entity.type
_entity.pdbx_description
1 polymer ?
#
loop_
_entity_poly.entity_id
_entity_poly.type
_entity_poly.pdbx_seq_one_letter_code
_entity_poly.pdbx_strand_id
1 'polypeptide(L)' 'MRDPNRITETLKHLERIWKENPDYRLGQLIVIATKPKEPCPAVFYKEDDEMLDGLLNFEKRIKEK' A
#
# COMPACT_ATOMS: atom_id res chain seq x y z
N MET A 1 -2.70 -5.34 -21.50
CA MET A 1 -3.08 -5.96 -20.20
C MET A 1 -1.79 -6.21 -19.40
N ARG A 2 -1.75 -5.90 -18.10
CA ARG A 2 -0.54 -6.15 -17.28
C ARG A 2 -0.55 -7.60 -16.78
N ASP A 3 0.62 -8.23 -16.63
CA ASP A 3 0.75 -9.59 -16.08
C ASP A 3 0.28 -9.64 -14.61
N PRO A 4 -0.69 -10.51 -14.24
CA PRO A 4 -1.11 -10.70 -12.85
C PRO A 4 0.00 -11.20 -11.92
N ASN A 5 0.98 -11.97 -12.41
CA ASN A 5 2.03 -12.55 -11.56
C ASN A 5 2.89 -11.50 -10.83
N ARG A 6 2.98 -10.29 -11.41
CA ARG A 6 3.66 -9.14 -10.78
C ARG A 6 3.07 -8.77 -9.42
N ILE A 7 1.77 -9.06 -9.20
CA ILE A 7 1.06 -8.72 -7.96
C ILE A 7 1.56 -9.64 -6.85
N THR A 8 1.58 -10.95 -7.09
CA THR A 8 2.02 -11.95 -6.11
C THR A 8 3.45 -11.68 -5.63
N GLU A 9 4.36 -11.38 -6.54
CA GLU A 9 5.75 -11.07 -6.19
C GLU A 9 5.84 -9.80 -5.33
N THR A 10 5.13 -8.74 -5.72
CA THR A 10 5.11 -7.48 -4.96
C THR A 10 4.56 -7.69 -3.54
N LEU A 11 3.46 -8.44 -3.39
CA LEU A 11 2.85 -8.71 -2.10
C LEU A 11 3.75 -9.53 -1.18
N LYS A 12 4.47 -10.54 -1.70
CA LYS A 12 5.40 -11.35 -0.91
C LYS A 12 6.51 -10.50 -0.28
N HIS A 13 7.12 -9.60 -1.05
CA HIS A 13 8.19 -8.73 -0.53
C HIS A 13 7.64 -7.69 0.44
N LEU A 14 6.49 -7.08 0.13
CA LEU A 14 5.83 -6.14 1.03
C LEU A 14 5.50 -6.79 2.37
N GLU A 15 4.86 -7.96 2.36
CA GLU A 15 4.50 -8.70 3.57
C GLU A 15 5.73 -9.04 4.42
N ARG A 16 6.79 -9.56 3.79
CA ARG A 16 8.02 -9.93 4.49
C ARG A 16 8.67 -8.71 5.15
N ILE A 17 8.88 -7.62 4.41
CA ILE A 17 9.50 -6.39 4.91
C ILE A 17 8.67 -5.80 6.06
N TRP A 18 7.34 -5.78 5.92
CA TRP A 18 6.47 -5.20 6.92
C TRP A 18 6.43 -6.01 8.22
N LYS A 19 6.37 -7.36 8.12
CA LYS A 19 6.47 -8.24 9.29
C LYS A 19 7.80 -8.13 10.02
N GLU A 20 8.90 -7.93 9.28
CA GLU A 20 10.23 -7.70 9.85
C GLU A 20 10.35 -6.31 10.52
N ASN A 21 9.47 -5.36 10.19
CA ASN A 21 9.54 -3.97 10.67
C ASN A 21 8.13 -3.43 11.01
N PRO A 22 7.50 -3.91 12.11
CA PRO A 22 6.09 -3.65 12.41
C PRO A 22 5.79 -2.19 12.82
N ASP A 23 6.81 -1.40 13.14
CA ASP A 23 6.65 0.01 13.51
C ASP A 23 6.32 0.91 12.30
N TYR A 24 6.60 0.45 11.08
CA TYR A 24 6.18 1.17 9.89
C TYR A 24 4.70 0.90 9.60
N ARG A 25 4.03 1.93 9.12
CA ARG A 25 2.70 1.83 8.50
C ARG A 25 2.82 1.59 7.00
N LEU A 26 1.78 1.03 6.39
CA LEU A 26 1.77 0.72 4.95
C LEU A 26 2.10 1.95 4.11
N GLY A 27 1.52 3.11 4.45
CA GLY A 27 1.74 4.37 3.75
C GLY A 27 3.22 4.78 3.71
N GLN A 28 3.94 4.57 4.81
CA GLN A 28 5.38 4.85 4.89
C GLN A 28 6.17 3.92 3.97
N LEU A 29 5.88 2.62 3.97
CA LEU A 29 6.54 1.63 3.10
C LEU A 29 6.38 1.99 1.62
N ILE A 30 5.17 2.40 1.21
CA ILE A 30 4.90 2.83 -0.18
C ILE A 30 5.71 4.08 -0.55
N VAL A 31 5.73 5.10 0.32
CA VAL A 31 6.50 6.33 0.05
C VAL A 31 8.01 6.06 -0.01
N ILE A 32 8.52 5.22 0.90
CA ILE A 32 9.94 4.81 0.91
C ILE A 32 10.30 4.05 -0.38
N ALA A 33 9.45 3.11 -0.82
CA ALA A 33 9.71 2.32 -2.02
C ALA A 33 9.63 3.15 -3.31
N THR A 34 8.73 4.13 -3.37
CA THR A 34 8.52 4.96 -4.56
C THR A 34 9.50 6.11 -4.68
N LYS A 35 10.14 6.54 -3.57
CA LYS A 35 11.08 7.66 -3.50
C LYS A 35 10.60 8.85 -4.34
N PRO A 36 9.41 9.40 -4.04
CA PRO A 36 8.82 10.44 -4.86
C PRO A 36 9.74 11.66 -4.87
N LYS A 37 9.76 12.38 -6.00
CA LYS A 37 10.55 13.61 -6.15
C LYS A 37 10.10 14.70 -5.17
N GLU A 38 8.80 14.76 -4.92
CA GLU A 38 8.17 15.68 -3.98
C GLU A 38 7.66 14.93 -2.74
N PRO A 39 7.70 15.54 -1.54
CA PRO A 39 7.14 14.93 -0.34
C PRO A 39 5.66 14.56 -0.50
N CYS A 40 5.27 13.39 0.02
CA CYS A 40 3.88 12.91 -0.02
C CYS A 40 3.33 12.65 1.40
N PRO A 41 3.15 13.70 2.23
CA PRO A 41 2.76 13.55 3.64
C PRO A 41 1.38 12.89 3.80
N ALA A 42 0.45 13.16 2.88
CA ALA A 42 -0.91 12.60 2.92
C ALA A 42 -0.93 11.05 2.81
N VAL A 43 0.10 10.44 2.21
CA VAL A 43 0.26 8.99 2.16
C VAL A 43 1.19 8.52 3.29
N PHE A 44 2.28 9.25 3.55
CA PHE A 44 3.28 8.86 4.55
C PHE A 44 2.71 8.80 5.96
N TYR A 45 1.84 9.74 6.35
CA TYR A 45 1.26 9.82 7.69
C TYR A 45 -0.12 9.16 7.81
N LYS A 46 -0.51 8.29 6.87
CA LYS A 46 -1.77 7.58 6.94
C LYS A 46 -1.68 6.40 7.91
N GLU A 47 -2.65 6.24 8.81
CA GLU A 47 -2.73 5.07 9.69
C GLU A 47 -3.22 3.83 8.93
N ASP A 48 -2.89 2.64 9.43
CA ASP A 48 -3.17 1.37 8.71
C ASP A 48 -4.66 1.04 8.64
N ASP A 49 -5.42 1.41 9.67
CA ASP A 49 -6.88 1.33 9.70
C ASP A 49 -7.50 2.26 8.63
N GLU A 50 -7.02 3.50 8.53
CA GLU A 50 -7.48 4.43 7.51
C GLU A 50 -7.11 3.96 6.08
N MET A 51 -5.94 3.33 5.91
CA MET A 51 -5.52 2.73 4.63
C MET A 51 -6.43 1.55 4.27
N LEU A 52 -6.74 0.67 5.23
CA LEU A 52 -7.64 -0.46 5.04
C LEU A 52 -9.04 0.02 4.63
N ASP A 53 -9.58 1.01 5.33
CA ASP A 53 -10.88 1.62 5.00
C ASP A 53 -10.89 2.19 3.58
N GLY A 54 -9.82 2.86 3.17
CA GLY A 54 -9.64 3.35 1.80
C GLY A 54 -9.71 2.23 0.75
N LEU A 55 -9.03 1.12 0.99
CA LEU A 55 -9.02 -0.06 0.10
C LEU A 55 -10.41 -0.72 0.03
N LEU A 56 -11.07 -0.93 1.17
CA LEU A 56 -12.40 -1.53 1.24
C LEU A 56 -13.45 -0.67 0.53
N ASN A 57 -13.38 0.65 0.71
CA ASN A 57 -14.27 1.59 0.01
C ASN A 57 -14.03 1.58 -1.50
N PHE A 58 -12.79 1.46 -1.94
CA PHE A 58 -12.48 1.33 -3.37
C PHE A 58 -12.97 -0.01 -3.94
N GLU A 59 -12.82 -1.11 -3.21
CA GLU A 59 -13.33 -2.43 -3.60
C GLU A 59 -14.86 -2.40 -3.81
N LYS A 60 -15.61 -1.81 -2.88
CA LYS A 60 -17.07 -1.62 -3.03
C LYS A 60 -17.42 -0.88 -4.31
N ARG A 61 -16.75 0.25 -4.59
CA ARG A 61 -16.96 1.06 -5.79
C ARG A 61 -16.66 0.33 -7.09
N ILE A 62 -15.74 -0.65 -7.09
CA ILE A 62 -15.46 -1.48 -8.27
C ILE A 62 -16.56 -2.52 -8.46
N LYS A 63 -17.05 -3.15 -7.38
CA LYS A 63 -18.09 -4.19 -7.45
C LYS A 63 -19.47 -3.65 -7.83
N GLU A 64 -19.74 -2.38 -7.56
CA GLU A 64 -20.98 -1.68 -7.92
C GLU A 64 -21.01 -1.18 -9.37
N LYS A 65 -19.88 -1.25 -10.10
CA LYS A 65 -19.75 -0.87 -11.51
C LYS A 65 -19.79 -2.10 -12.42
#